data_AF-A0A0D0BC32-F1
#
_entry.id   AF-A0A0D0BC32-F1
#
_cell.length_a   1.000
_cell.length_b   1.000
_cell.length_c   1.000
_cell.angle_alpha   90.00
_cell.angle_beta   90.00
_cell.angle_gamma   90.00
#
_symmetry.space_group_name_H-M   'P 1'
#
loop_
_entity.id
_entity.type
_entity.pdbx_description
1 polymer ?
#
loop_
_entity_poly.entity_id
_entity_poly.type
_entity_poly.pdbx_seq_one_letter_code
_entity_poly.pdbx_strand_id
1 'polypeptide(L)'
;MSDLKSLFDTRHPRGNLVSDTLSDITAKYAKDGHKAGTALVATLKNDEEPQDIEIKKLWDNPRNQDVVKAFMTNRLCIEAAAGKKEALEAYKKYAVQDYFYLVDWVQFRALRAVTVPRGDFNLDDFNTELESVANATGYPGDWLKTCLEEIGLSKKDFEVERTIAELAYSQYLQNNAHSSTWYNLHVILIGCYWAWSKLAVELYKDKNTQTDTIFYKTWILPNVDCTDPKNPTLTSSAKKLSKFLDEHVKYMTSTLSNEDAQALFRATFRLEVGLFDSGFDKVTPKPPPGP
;
A
#
# COMPACT_ATOMS: atom_id res chain seq x y z
N MET A 1 10.83 -40.96 -2.68
CA MET A 1 10.91 -40.38 -1.31
C MET A 1 9.68 -39.53 -1.11
N SER A 2 8.61 -40.21 -0.69
CA SER A 2 7.23 -39.75 -0.66
C SER A 2 6.75 -39.53 0.76
N ASP A 3 5.82 -38.59 0.88
CA ASP A 3 4.77 -38.44 1.90
C ASP A 3 5.12 -37.79 3.26
N LEU A 4 4.93 -36.47 3.27
CA LEU A 4 4.69 -35.61 4.44
C LEU A 4 3.18 -35.58 4.79
N LYS A 5 2.55 -36.77 4.80
CA LYS A 5 1.09 -36.95 5.00
C LYS A 5 0.68 -37.33 6.43
N SER A 6 1.57 -37.23 7.42
CA SER A 6 1.31 -37.74 8.78
C SER A 6 1.08 -36.68 9.86
N LEU A 7 0.72 -35.44 9.51
CA LEU A 7 0.43 -34.40 10.52
C LEU A 7 -1.06 -34.20 10.82
N PHE A 8 -1.96 -35.00 10.22
CA PHE A 8 -3.39 -34.96 10.49
C PHE A 8 -3.99 -36.38 10.54
N ASP A 9 -3.91 -37.04 11.70
CA ASP A 9 -4.87 -38.12 12.02
C ASP A 9 -5.24 -38.09 13.51
N THR A 10 -6.54 -38.17 13.76
CA THR A 10 -7.23 -38.01 15.04
C THR A 10 -7.80 -39.36 15.49
N ARG A 11 -7.65 -39.76 16.77
CA ARG A 11 -8.65 -40.51 17.60
C ARG A 11 -8.16 -40.97 19.02
N HIS A 12 -8.67 -40.29 20.07
CA HIS A 12 -9.25 -40.75 21.38
C HIS A 12 -8.49 -41.59 22.45
N PRO A 13 -8.94 -41.73 23.76
CA PRO A 13 -10.13 -41.17 24.48
C PRO A 13 -9.96 -40.67 25.97
N ARG A 14 -10.91 -39.81 26.44
CA ARG A 14 -11.55 -39.64 27.80
C ARG A 14 -10.67 -39.37 29.05
N GLY A 15 -10.98 -38.48 30.01
CA GLY A 15 -12.14 -37.63 30.32
C GLY A 15 -11.99 -37.06 31.76
N ASN A 16 -12.76 -36.01 32.07
CA ASN A 16 -13.01 -35.37 33.38
C ASN A 16 -11.93 -34.47 34.02
N LEU A 17 -11.91 -33.18 33.63
CA LEU A 17 -11.50 -32.06 34.49
C LEU A 17 -11.92 -30.71 33.86
N VAL A 18 -13.21 -30.51 33.63
CA VAL A 18 -13.72 -29.32 32.92
C VAL A 18 -15.07 -28.87 33.49
N SER A 19 -15.07 -28.10 34.57
CA SER A 19 -16.19 -27.16 34.85
C SER A 19 -15.73 -25.93 35.60
N ASP A 20 -14.84 -26.07 36.59
CA ASP A 20 -14.54 -24.96 37.51
C ASP A 20 -13.41 -24.04 37.02
N THR A 21 -12.53 -24.55 36.14
CA THR A 21 -11.48 -23.73 35.51
C THR A 21 -12.03 -22.89 34.35
N LEU A 22 -13.15 -23.29 33.75
CA LEU A 22 -13.75 -22.56 32.62
C LEU A 22 -14.55 -21.34 33.07
N SER A 23 -15.18 -21.34 34.25
CA SER A 23 -15.90 -20.16 34.76
C SER A 23 -14.94 -19.01 35.09
N ASP A 24 -13.81 -19.31 35.72
CA ASP A 24 -12.79 -18.30 36.08
C ASP A 24 -12.02 -17.78 34.86
N ILE A 25 -11.77 -18.66 33.89
CA ILE A 25 -11.23 -18.28 32.59
C ILE A 25 -12.24 -17.40 31.85
N THR A 26 -13.51 -17.76 31.79
CA THR A 26 -14.55 -16.98 31.10
C THR A 26 -14.79 -15.62 31.77
N ALA A 27 -14.73 -15.53 33.09
CA ALA A 27 -14.83 -14.26 33.82
C ALA A 27 -13.61 -13.35 33.61
N LYS A 28 -12.41 -13.93 33.53
CA LYS A 28 -11.17 -13.20 33.19
C LYS A 28 -11.19 -12.72 31.74
N TYR A 29 -11.57 -13.56 30.78
CA TYR A 29 -11.73 -13.17 29.37
C TYR A 29 -12.89 -12.20 29.14
N ALA A 30 -13.95 -12.22 29.94
CA ALA A 30 -15.02 -11.21 29.89
C ALA A 30 -14.56 -9.86 30.43
N LYS A 31 -13.72 -9.83 31.47
CA LYS A 31 -13.14 -8.61 32.05
C LYS A 31 -12.02 -8.02 31.18
N ASP A 32 -11.17 -8.88 30.62
CA ASP A 32 -10.12 -8.53 29.67
C ASP A 32 -10.72 -8.16 28.30
N GLY A 33 -11.82 -8.80 27.89
CA GLY A 33 -12.62 -8.43 26.72
C GLY A 33 -13.40 -7.13 26.89
N HIS A 34 -13.84 -6.80 28.11
CA HIS A 34 -14.41 -5.49 28.41
C HIS A 34 -13.33 -4.41 28.41
N LYS A 35 -12.13 -4.65 28.97
CA LYS A 35 -10.98 -3.73 28.88
C LYS A 35 -10.46 -3.56 27.45
N ALA A 36 -10.31 -4.65 26.70
CA ALA A 36 -9.95 -4.63 25.28
C ALA A 36 -11.05 -3.97 24.44
N GLY A 37 -12.33 -4.16 24.80
CA GLY A 37 -13.46 -3.47 24.20
C GLY A 37 -13.51 -1.98 24.55
N THR A 38 -13.12 -1.58 25.77
CA THR A 38 -13.06 -0.17 26.17
C THR A 38 -11.84 0.52 25.58
N ALA A 39 -10.72 -0.20 25.42
CA ALA A 39 -9.53 0.25 24.69
C ALA A 39 -9.81 0.35 23.20
N LEU A 40 -10.45 -0.64 22.58
CA LEU A 40 -10.90 -0.58 21.19
C LEU A 40 -11.92 0.54 20.96
N VAL A 41 -12.88 0.73 21.88
CA VAL A 41 -13.83 1.85 21.85
C VAL A 41 -13.13 3.19 22.13
N ALA A 42 -12.06 3.24 22.92
CA ALA A 42 -11.25 4.45 23.12
C ALA A 42 -10.38 4.76 21.90
N THR A 43 -9.83 3.74 21.24
CA THR A 43 -9.09 3.84 19.97
C THR A 43 -10.02 4.26 18.83
N LEU A 44 -11.26 3.72 18.78
CA LEU A 44 -12.32 4.15 17.87
C LEU A 44 -12.90 5.53 18.22
N LYS A 45 -12.75 6.01 19.47
CA LYS A 45 -13.17 7.35 19.92
C LYS A 45 -12.07 8.41 19.78
N ASN A 46 -10.83 8.01 19.58
CA ASN A 46 -9.69 8.88 19.26
C ASN A 46 -9.35 8.88 17.76
N ASP A 47 -10.31 8.52 16.91
CA ASP A 47 -10.27 8.82 15.48
C ASP A 47 -10.57 10.31 15.26
N GLU A 48 -9.67 11.17 15.76
CA GLU A 48 -9.51 12.46 15.10
C GLU A 48 -9.13 12.17 13.66
N GLU A 49 -9.92 12.71 12.72
CA GLU A 49 -9.60 12.63 11.30
C GLU A 49 -8.17 13.16 11.10
N PRO A 50 -7.34 12.44 10.32
CA PRO A 50 -5.98 12.89 10.05
C PRO A 50 -6.00 14.30 9.47
N GLN A 51 -5.10 15.14 9.97
CA GLN A 51 -5.04 16.54 9.58
C GLN A 51 -4.19 16.74 8.31
N ASP A 52 -3.48 15.71 7.87
CA ASP A 52 -2.50 15.72 6.78
C ASP A 52 -1.41 16.78 6.98
N ILE A 53 -0.99 17.09 8.22
CA ILE A 53 -0.10 18.24 8.47
C ILE A 53 1.24 18.03 7.76
N GLU A 54 1.91 16.91 7.99
CA GLU A 54 3.23 16.63 7.42
C GLU A 54 3.15 16.34 5.93
N ILE A 55 2.10 15.66 5.47
CA ILE A 55 1.89 15.41 4.04
C ILE A 55 1.65 16.73 3.31
N LYS A 56 0.80 17.64 3.82
CA LYS A 56 0.55 18.96 3.21
C LYS A 56 1.80 19.83 3.18
N LYS A 57 2.67 19.80 4.19
CA LYS A 57 3.96 20.51 4.15
C LYS A 57 4.85 20.07 2.99
N LEU A 58 4.80 18.79 2.61
CA LEU A 58 5.52 18.26 1.44
C LEU A 58 4.75 18.56 0.15
N TRP A 59 3.45 18.27 0.13
CA TRP A 59 2.58 18.39 -1.03
C TRP A 59 2.41 19.83 -1.51
N ASP A 60 2.21 20.78 -0.59
CA ASP A 60 2.01 22.21 -0.89
C ASP A 60 3.33 22.99 -0.97
N ASN A 61 4.48 22.32 -0.78
CA ASN A 61 5.77 22.97 -0.89
C ASN A 61 5.97 23.51 -2.32
N PRO A 62 6.33 24.80 -2.51
CA PRO A 62 6.58 25.34 -3.84
C PRO A 62 7.63 24.55 -4.65
N ARG A 63 8.62 23.96 -3.98
CA ARG A 63 9.67 23.15 -4.62
C ARG A 63 9.17 21.80 -5.14
N ASN A 64 7.98 21.35 -4.72
CA ASN A 64 7.41 20.06 -5.09
C ASN A 64 6.26 20.17 -6.10
N GLN A 65 5.83 21.37 -6.44
CA GLN A 65 4.67 21.56 -7.31
C GLN A 65 4.86 21.00 -8.72
N ASP A 66 6.11 20.93 -9.21
CA ASP A 66 6.43 20.29 -10.49
C ASP A 66 6.10 18.79 -10.48
N VAL A 67 6.52 18.06 -9.44
CA VAL A 67 6.27 16.61 -9.32
C VAL A 67 4.83 16.30 -8.93
N VAL A 68 4.21 17.12 -8.06
CA VAL A 68 2.80 17.00 -7.69
C VAL A 68 1.91 17.22 -8.91
N LYS A 69 2.17 18.26 -9.71
CA LYS A 69 1.41 18.53 -10.93
C LYS A 69 1.59 17.37 -11.92
N ALA A 70 2.82 16.93 -12.16
CA ALA A 70 3.09 15.81 -13.09
C ALA A 70 2.32 14.54 -12.70
N PHE A 71 2.26 14.22 -11.40
CA PHE A 71 1.49 13.10 -10.87
C PHE A 71 -0.02 13.30 -11.06
N MET A 72 -0.57 14.44 -10.61
CA MET A 72 -2.01 14.70 -10.65
C MET A 72 -2.57 14.87 -12.06
N THR A 73 -1.72 15.21 -13.04
CA THR A 73 -2.09 15.29 -14.45
C THR A 73 -1.48 14.17 -15.28
N ASN A 74 -1.14 13.02 -14.66
CA ASN A 74 -0.54 11.91 -15.40
C ASN A 74 -1.46 11.47 -16.53
N ARG A 75 -0.87 11.31 -17.72
CA ARG A 75 -1.59 11.00 -18.95
C ARG A 75 -2.39 9.71 -18.85
N LEU A 76 -1.79 8.64 -18.32
CA LEU A 76 -2.45 7.34 -18.22
C LEU A 76 -3.73 7.46 -17.40
N CYS A 77 -3.64 8.04 -16.20
CA CYS A 77 -4.77 8.15 -15.28
C CYS A 77 -5.92 9.00 -15.87
N ILE A 78 -5.60 10.18 -16.39
CA ILE A 78 -6.59 11.11 -16.94
C ILE A 78 -7.27 10.51 -18.19
N GLU A 79 -6.49 9.95 -19.10
CA GLU A 79 -7.02 9.41 -20.36
C GLU A 79 -7.78 8.09 -20.16
N ALA A 80 -7.32 7.24 -19.24
CA ALA A 80 -8.02 6.00 -18.90
C ALA A 80 -9.33 6.27 -18.15
N ALA A 81 -9.35 7.26 -17.24
CA ALA A 81 -10.58 7.72 -16.59
C ALA A 81 -11.61 8.24 -17.61
N ALA A 82 -11.15 8.95 -18.64
CA ALA A 82 -12.01 9.41 -19.75
C ALA A 82 -12.40 8.28 -20.74
N GLY A 83 -11.96 7.04 -20.52
CA GLY A 83 -12.29 5.88 -21.37
C GLY A 83 -11.56 5.85 -22.72
N LYS A 84 -10.44 6.56 -22.89
CA LYS A 84 -9.68 6.51 -24.15
C LYS A 84 -9.10 5.11 -24.36
N LYS A 85 -9.41 4.50 -25.52
CA LYS A 85 -8.99 3.13 -25.85
C LYS A 85 -7.49 2.90 -25.70
N GLU A 86 -6.66 3.80 -26.21
CA GLU A 86 -5.20 3.68 -26.14
C GLU A 86 -4.69 3.69 -24.71
N ALA A 87 -5.28 4.51 -23.84
CA ALA A 87 -4.94 4.57 -22.42
C ALA A 87 -5.43 3.32 -21.66
N LEU A 88 -6.58 2.75 -22.03
CA LEU A 88 -7.04 1.48 -21.44
C LEU A 88 -6.15 0.29 -21.81
N GLU A 89 -5.58 0.28 -23.03
CA GLU A 89 -4.58 -0.72 -23.41
C GLU A 89 -3.22 -0.47 -22.72
N ALA A 90 -2.84 0.80 -22.54
CA ALA A 90 -1.67 1.16 -21.74
C ALA A 90 -1.84 0.75 -20.26
N TYR A 91 -3.06 0.88 -19.72
CA TYR A 91 -3.38 0.47 -18.36
C TYR A 91 -3.18 -1.02 -18.14
N LYS A 92 -3.54 -1.87 -19.12
CA LYS A 92 -3.26 -3.31 -19.06
C LYS A 92 -1.77 -3.63 -18.93
N LYS A 93 -0.93 -2.91 -19.68
CA LYS A 93 0.54 -3.06 -19.60
C LYS A 93 1.08 -2.55 -18.27
N TYR A 94 0.58 -1.39 -17.82
CA TYR A 94 0.88 -0.84 -16.50
C TYR A 94 0.54 -1.85 -15.40
N ALA A 95 -0.63 -2.51 -15.46
CA ALA A 95 -1.07 -3.46 -14.44
C ALA A 95 -0.10 -4.64 -14.24
N VAL A 96 0.55 -5.10 -15.32
CA VAL A 96 1.61 -6.11 -15.24
C VAL A 96 2.85 -5.59 -14.52
N GLN A 97 3.24 -4.34 -14.78
CA GLN A 97 4.39 -3.72 -14.11
C GLN A 97 4.08 -3.39 -12.65
N ASP A 98 2.85 -2.98 -12.35
CA ASP A 98 2.36 -2.75 -11.00
C ASP A 98 2.36 -4.06 -10.18
N TYR A 99 2.07 -5.20 -10.81
CA TYR A 99 2.25 -6.50 -10.16
C TYR A 99 3.71 -6.75 -9.76
N PHE A 100 4.68 -6.46 -10.61
CA PHE A 100 6.10 -6.59 -10.27
C PHE A 100 6.52 -5.62 -9.15
N TYR A 101 6.03 -4.38 -9.23
CA TYR A 101 6.21 -3.38 -8.18
C TYR A 101 5.66 -3.89 -6.84
N LEU A 102 4.44 -4.44 -6.80
CA LEU A 102 3.83 -4.95 -5.57
C LEU A 102 4.63 -6.11 -4.96
N VAL A 103 5.23 -6.98 -5.78
CA VAL A 103 6.12 -8.06 -5.29
C VAL A 103 7.34 -7.48 -4.58
N ASP A 104 7.95 -6.43 -5.11
CA ASP A 104 9.13 -5.80 -4.51
C ASP A 104 8.76 -4.87 -3.34
N TRP A 105 7.57 -4.29 -3.39
CA TRP A 105 7.00 -3.50 -2.31
C TRP A 105 6.77 -4.35 -1.04
N VAL A 106 6.38 -5.62 -1.18
CA VAL A 106 6.31 -6.55 -0.03
C VAL A 106 7.69 -6.72 0.62
N GLN A 107 8.76 -6.84 -0.18
CA GLN A 107 10.12 -6.93 0.34
C GLN A 107 10.54 -5.63 1.04
N PHE A 108 10.22 -4.49 0.44
CA PHE A 108 10.45 -3.17 1.02
C PHE A 108 9.82 -3.04 2.41
N ARG A 109 8.57 -3.47 2.59
CA ARG A 109 7.92 -3.45 3.92
C ARG A 109 8.64 -4.32 4.94
N ALA A 110 9.06 -5.52 4.53
CA ALA A 110 9.79 -6.42 5.41
C ALA A 110 11.12 -5.81 5.87
N LEU A 111 11.86 -5.17 4.96
CA LEU A 111 13.09 -4.45 5.30
C LEU A 111 12.83 -3.23 6.18
N ARG A 112 11.77 -2.45 5.89
CA ARG A 112 11.39 -1.31 6.73
C ARG A 112 11.09 -1.71 8.17
N ALA A 113 10.45 -2.86 8.40
CA ALA A 113 10.14 -3.34 9.75
C ALA A 113 11.40 -3.50 10.63
N VAL A 114 12.56 -3.81 10.05
CA VAL A 114 13.81 -3.93 10.81
C VAL A 114 14.52 -2.60 11.07
N THR A 115 13.99 -1.49 10.56
CA THR A 115 14.52 -0.13 10.75
C THR A 115 13.90 0.61 11.93
N VAL A 116 12.91 0.02 12.61
CA VAL A 116 12.24 0.62 13.78
C VAL A 116 13.30 1.12 14.80
N PRO A 117 13.19 2.37 15.28
CA PRO A 117 14.19 2.97 16.16
C PRO A 117 14.50 2.10 17.39
N ARG A 118 15.79 1.87 17.66
CA ARG A 118 16.26 1.00 18.76
C ARG A 118 16.27 1.65 20.14
N GLY A 119 16.33 2.99 20.20
CA GLY A 119 16.43 3.73 21.46
C GLY A 119 15.15 3.61 22.29
N ASP A 120 14.05 4.11 21.73
CA ASP A 120 12.70 4.01 22.30
C ASP A 120 11.95 2.84 21.64
N PHE A 121 12.54 1.64 21.66
CA PHE A 121 11.95 0.48 20.99
C PHE A 121 10.57 0.17 21.57
N ASN A 122 9.54 0.50 20.78
CA ASN A 122 8.15 0.30 21.12
C ASN A 122 7.65 -1.00 20.48
N LEU A 123 7.29 -1.96 21.32
CA LEU A 123 6.75 -3.24 20.86
C LEU A 123 5.45 -3.07 20.08
N ASP A 124 4.64 -2.06 20.37
CA ASP A 124 3.40 -1.81 19.65
C ASP A 124 3.67 -1.30 18.22
N ASP A 125 4.66 -0.42 18.04
CA ASP A 125 5.09 0.05 16.72
C ASP A 125 5.70 -1.10 15.91
N PHE A 126 6.51 -1.94 16.55
CA PHE A 126 7.09 -3.12 15.90
C PHE A 126 6.02 -4.16 15.52
N ASN A 127 5.05 -4.44 16.41
CA ASN A 127 3.92 -5.31 16.10
C ASN A 127 3.09 -4.74 14.94
N THR A 128 2.83 -3.44 14.93
CA THR A 128 2.13 -2.75 13.84
C THR A 128 2.88 -2.94 12.52
N GLU A 129 4.20 -2.81 12.50
CA GLU A 129 5.02 -3.07 11.31
C GLU A 129 4.93 -4.50 10.83
N LEU A 130 5.04 -5.48 11.73
CA LEU A 130 4.93 -6.91 11.42
C LEU A 130 3.54 -7.29 10.88
N GLU A 131 2.47 -6.78 11.50
CA GLU A 131 1.11 -6.94 10.98
C GLU A 131 0.96 -6.33 9.60
N SER A 132 1.59 -5.17 9.37
CA SER A 132 1.60 -4.52 8.07
C SER A 132 2.31 -5.39 7.01
N VAL A 133 3.43 -6.04 7.34
CA VAL A 133 4.11 -7.00 6.45
C VAL A 133 3.22 -8.21 6.18
N ALA A 134 2.62 -8.81 7.20
CA ALA A 134 1.73 -9.96 7.05
C ALA A 134 0.57 -9.64 6.08
N ASN A 135 -0.08 -8.51 6.28
CA ASN A 135 -1.16 -8.02 5.43
C ASN A 135 -0.68 -7.69 4.00
N ALA A 136 0.57 -7.25 3.81
CA ALA A 136 1.11 -6.91 2.50
C ALA A 136 1.21 -8.10 1.55
N THR A 137 1.49 -9.30 2.09
CA THR A 137 1.75 -10.51 1.28
C THR A 137 0.57 -10.94 0.42
N GLY A 138 -0.66 -10.58 0.78
CA GLY A 138 -1.85 -10.88 -0.02
C GLY A 138 -2.01 -9.98 -1.26
N TYR A 139 -1.52 -8.74 -1.20
CA TYR A 139 -1.77 -7.73 -2.25
C TYR A 139 -1.31 -8.14 -3.65
N PRO A 140 -0.10 -8.67 -3.87
CA PRO A 140 0.30 -9.12 -5.21
C PRO A 140 -0.59 -10.25 -5.74
N GLY A 141 -1.07 -11.13 -4.86
CA GLY A 141 -1.97 -12.22 -5.22
C GLY A 141 -3.36 -11.72 -5.62
N ASP A 142 -3.93 -10.81 -4.84
CA ASP A 142 -5.22 -10.17 -5.13
C ASP A 142 -5.15 -9.34 -6.41
N TRP A 143 -4.06 -8.58 -6.61
CA TRP A 143 -3.86 -7.81 -7.83
C TRP A 143 -3.69 -8.70 -9.06
N LEU A 144 -2.92 -9.79 -8.97
CA LEU A 144 -2.82 -10.77 -10.04
C LEU A 144 -4.19 -11.36 -10.37
N LYS A 145 -5.02 -11.64 -9.36
CA LYS A 145 -6.39 -12.11 -9.58
C LYS A 145 -7.24 -11.08 -10.31
N THR A 146 -7.24 -9.82 -9.88
CA THR A 146 -7.93 -8.71 -10.59
C THR A 146 -7.42 -8.56 -12.02
N CYS A 147 -6.11 -8.70 -12.26
CA CYS A 147 -5.54 -8.68 -13.60
C CYS A 147 -6.13 -9.76 -14.50
N LEU A 148 -6.21 -11.00 -14.01
CA LEU A 148 -6.68 -12.15 -14.78
C LEU A 148 -8.20 -12.17 -14.96
N GLU A 149 -8.96 -11.81 -13.92
CA GLU A 149 -10.41 -11.99 -13.89
C GLU A 149 -11.19 -10.74 -14.34
N GLU A 150 -10.69 -9.54 -14.04
CA GLU A 150 -11.43 -8.27 -14.27
C GLU A 150 -10.82 -7.43 -15.39
N ILE A 151 -9.49 -7.33 -15.45
CA ILE A 151 -8.77 -6.58 -16.50
C ILE A 151 -8.72 -7.38 -17.81
N GLY A 152 -8.79 -8.72 -17.72
CA GLY A 152 -8.81 -9.64 -18.86
C GLY A 152 -7.43 -9.98 -19.40
N LEU A 153 -6.40 -9.96 -18.55
CA LEU A 153 -5.06 -10.42 -18.87
C LEU A 153 -4.96 -11.95 -18.78
N SER A 154 -3.97 -12.52 -19.45
CA SER A 154 -3.60 -13.92 -19.38
C SER A 154 -2.28 -14.09 -18.63
N LYS A 155 -1.97 -15.32 -18.21
CA LYS A 155 -0.66 -15.63 -17.60
C LYS A 155 0.52 -15.28 -18.53
N LYS A 156 0.32 -15.37 -19.85
CA LYS A 156 1.35 -15.04 -20.85
C LYS A 156 1.72 -13.56 -20.83
N ASP A 157 0.80 -12.68 -20.46
CA ASP A 157 1.07 -11.24 -20.38
C ASP A 157 2.06 -10.90 -19.26
N PHE A 158 2.30 -11.81 -18.32
CA PHE A 158 3.30 -11.69 -17.25
C PHE A 158 4.66 -12.32 -17.61
N GLU A 159 4.78 -12.96 -18.78
CA GLU A 159 6.03 -13.52 -19.31
C GLU A 159 6.87 -12.43 -20.02
N VAL A 160 6.98 -11.27 -19.36
CA VAL A 160 7.59 -10.06 -19.90
C VAL A 160 8.65 -9.52 -18.94
N GLU A 161 9.64 -8.82 -19.48
CA GLU A 161 10.63 -8.13 -18.67
C GLU A 161 9.98 -6.97 -17.89
N ARG A 162 10.61 -6.65 -16.75
CA ARG A 162 10.30 -5.46 -15.98
C ARG A 162 10.72 -4.22 -16.77
N THR A 163 9.92 -3.16 -16.75
CA THR A 163 10.27 -1.89 -17.41
C THR A 163 11.39 -1.20 -16.65
N ILE A 164 12.08 -0.27 -17.31
CA ILE A 164 13.10 0.56 -16.65
C ILE A 164 12.51 1.36 -15.49
N ALA A 165 11.27 1.84 -15.64
CA ALA A 165 10.57 2.54 -14.57
C ALA A 165 10.34 1.64 -13.35
N GLU A 166 9.87 0.41 -13.57
CA GLU A 166 9.66 -0.56 -12.50
C GLU A 166 10.98 -0.93 -11.81
N LEU A 167 12.02 -1.27 -12.57
CA LEU A 167 13.34 -1.59 -12.04
C LEU A 167 13.94 -0.43 -11.23
N ALA A 168 13.80 0.81 -11.73
CA ALA A 168 14.27 1.99 -11.03
C ALA A 168 13.51 2.20 -9.72
N TYR A 169 12.20 1.97 -9.71
CA TYR A 169 11.39 2.11 -8.50
C TYR A 169 11.75 1.01 -7.48
N SER A 170 11.82 -0.25 -7.92
CA SER A 170 12.24 -1.37 -7.08
C SER A 170 13.61 -1.10 -6.43
N GLN A 171 14.62 -0.73 -7.22
CA GLN A 171 15.95 -0.43 -6.71
C GLN A 171 15.94 0.75 -5.73
N TYR A 172 15.15 1.79 -6.01
CA TYR A 172 14.97 2.92 -5.11
C TYR A 172 14.37 2.50 -3.76
N LEU A 173 13.35 1.63 -3.75
CA LEU A 173 12.77 1.10 -2.53
C LEU A 173 13.81 0.32 -1.72
N GLN A 174 14.48 -0.66 -2.33
CA GLN A 174 15.44 -1.52 -1.61
C GLN A 174 16.62 -0.71 -1.06
N ASN A 175 17.16 0.22 -1.85
CA ASN A 175 18.26 1.08 -1.40
C ASN A 175 17.88 1.92 -0.18
N ASN A 176 16.70 2.56 -0.23
CA ASN A 176 16.24 3.38 0.87
C ASN A 176 15.94 2.57 2.12
N ALA A 177 15.39 1.36 1.98
CA ALA A 177 15.15 0.49 3.13
C ALA A 177 16.43 0.19 3.93
N HIS A 178 17.61 0.28 3.30
CA HIS A 178 18.91 0.14 3.97
C HIS A 178 19.51 1.46 4.47
N SER A 179 19.23 2.59 3.82
CA SER A 179 19.94 3.86 4.08
C SER A 179 19.11 4.94 4.76
N SER A 180 17.78 4.85 4.72
CA SER A 180 16.87 5.87 5.23
C SER A 180 16.34 5.53 6.63
N THR A 181 15.92 6.55 7.36
CA THR A 181 15.32 6.36 8.70
C THR A 181 13.91 5.77 8.58
N TRP A 182 13.46 5.08 9.62
CA TRP A 182 12.11 4.50 9.68
C TRP A 182 10.99 5.50 9.37
N TYR A 183 11.10 6.74 9.87
CA TYR A 183 10.17 7.81 9.53
C TYR A 183 10.23 8.17 8.03
N ASN A 184 11.43 8.39 7.49
CA ASN A 184 11.62 8.74 6.09
C ASN A 184 11.13 7.64 5.12
N LEU A 185 11.17 6.38 5.54
CA LEU A 185 10.59 5.28 4.78
C LEU A 185 9.06 5.35 4.68
N HIS A 186 8.38 6.02 5.62
CA HIS A 186 6.94 6.32 5.51
C HIS A 186 6.67 7.49 4.56
N VAL A 187 7.59 8.45 4.43
CA VAL A 187 7.48 9.53 3.43
C VAL A 187 7.44 8.97 2.01
N ILE A 188 8.19 7.89 1.74
CA ILE A 188 8.14 7.18 0.45
C ILE A 188 6.72 6.66 0.15
N LEU A 189 5.99 6.18 1.16
CA LEU A 189 4.64 5.61 0.99
C LEU A 189 3.56 6.65 0.66
N ILE A 190 3.88 7.95 0.74
CA ILE A 190 2.93 9.01 0.40
C ILE A 190 2.45 8.84 -1.06
N GLY A 191 3.32 8.42 -1.97
CA GLY A 191 2.97 8.19 -3.38
C GLY A 191 1.85 7.16 -3.53
N CYS A 192 2.09 5.91 -3.11
CA CYS A 192 1.19 4.80 -3.36
C CYS A 192 -0.04 4.72 -2.43
N TYR A 193 -0.01 5.36 -1.26
CA TYR A 193 -1.17 5.36 -0.35
C TYR A 193 -1.98 6.65 -0.44
N TRP A 194 -1.35 7.79 -0.15
CA TRP A 194 -2.06 9.05 -0.02
C TRP A 194 -2.31 9.69 -1.39
N ALA A 195 -1.29 9.77 -2.25
CA ALA A 195 -1.40 10.45 -3.54
C ALA A 195 -2.28 9.68 -4.53
N TRP A 196 -2.17 8.36 -4.59
CA TRP A 196 -3.09 7.51 -5.37
C TRP A 196 -4.55 7.74 -4.94
N SER A 197 -4.81 7.71 -3.63
CA SER A 197 -6.17 7.95 -3.13
C SER A 197 -6.65 9.38 -3.41
N LYS A 198 -5.78 10.38 -3.25
CA LYS A 198 -6.08 11.77 -3.58
C LYS A 198 -6.45 11.93 -5.05
N LEU A 199 -5.66 11.36 -5.97
CA LEU A 199 -5.94 11.37 -7.41
C LEU A 199 -7.25 10.65 -7.74
N ALA A 200 -7.46 9.45 -7.18
CA ALA A 200 -8.68 8.69 -7.39
C ALA A 200 -9.94 9.45 -6.90
N VAL A 201 -9.86 10.17 -5.78
CA VAL A 201 -10.95 11.04 -5.30
C VAL A 201 -11.25 12.16 -6.29
N GLU A 202 -10.23 12.83 -6.85
CA GLU A 202 -10.44 13.87 -7.86
C GLU A 202 -11.07 13.29 -9.14
N LEU A 203 -10.57 12.14 -9.61
CA LEU A 203 -11.12 11.46 -10.79
C LEU A 203 -12.55 10.96 -10.56
N TYR A 204 -12.86 10.42 -9.39
CA TYR A 204 -14.20 9.97 -9.02
C TYR A 204 -15.22 11.12 -9.06
N LYS A 205 -14.79 12.33 -8.65
CA LYS A 205 -15.62 13.54 -8.67
C LYS A 205 -15.72 14.19 -10.05
N ASP A 206 -14.82 13.85 -10.98
CA ASP A 206 -14.85 14.41 -12.34
C ASP A 206 -16.02 13.84 -13.14
N LYS A 207 -16.87 14.76 -13.64
CA LYS A 207 -18.03 14.45 -14.50
C LYS A 207 -17.66 13.78 -15.83
N ASN A 208 -16.40 13.88 -16.27
CA ASN A 208 -15.92 13.28 -17.51
C ASN A 208 -15.43 11.84 -17.33
N THR A 209 -15.35 11.35 -16.09
CA THR A 209 -14.93 9.99 -15.79
C THR A 209 -15.98 8.97 -16.23
N GLN A 210 -15.54 7.99 -17.01
CA GLN A 210 -16.37 6.90 -17.52
C GLN A 210 -16.40 5.74 -16.53
N THR A 211 -17.54 5.55 -15.88
CA THR A 211 -17.70 4.61 -14.76
C THR A 211 -17.81 3.14 -15.17
N ASP A 212 -18.01 2.87 -16.46
CA ASP A 212 -18.13 1.51 -17.01
C ASP A 212 -16.79 0.90 -17.43
N THR A 213 -15.71 1.69 -17.42
CA THR A 213 -14.37 1.27 -17.82
C THR A 213 -13.69 0.33 -16.83
N ILE A 214 -12.74 -0.47 -17.32
CA ILE A 214 -11.89 -1.31 -16.46
C ILE A 214 -11.06 -0.46 -15.49
N PHE A 215 -10.58 0.71 -15.91
CA PHE A 215 -9.79 1.61 -15.08
C PHE A 215 -10.61 2.17 -13.91
N TYR A 216 -11.86 2.58 -14.17
CA TYR A 216 -12.73 3.04 -13.09
C TYR A 216 -12.97 1.94 -12.04
N LYS A 217 -13.32 0.73 -12.50
CA LYS A 217 -13.68 -0.39 -11.64
C LYS A 217 -12.50 -0.93 -10.83
N THR A 218 -11.31 -0.99 -11.44
CA THR A 218 -10.15 -1.70 -10.86
C THR A 218 -9.06 -0.77 -10.33
N TRP A 219 -9.08 0.53 -10.66
CA TRP A 219 -8.12 1.51 -10.16
C TRP A 219 -8.78 2.65 -9.37
N ILE A 220 -9.78 3.34 -9.92
CA ILE A 220 -10.41 4.49 -9.24
C ILE A 220 -11.17 4.02 -8.00
N LEU A 221 -12.15 3.13 -8.17
CA LEU A 221 -13.05 2.74 -7.09
C LEU A 221 -12.33 2.11 -5.88
N PRO A 222 -11.34 1.21 -6.04
CA PRO A 222 -10.60 0.66 -4.90
C PRO A 222 -9.71 1.68 -4.17
N ASN A 223 -9.38 2.81 -4.81
CA ASN A 223 -8.55 3.89 -4.23
C ASN A 223 -9.38 5.05 -3.64
N VAL A 224 -10.71 4.88 -3.50
CA VAL A 224 -11.60 5.88 -2.89
C VAL A 224 -12.38 5.27 -1.74
N ASP A 225 -12.48 6.00 -0.62
CA ASP A 225 -13.46 5.67 0.42
C ASP A 225 -14.82 6.26 0.04
N CYS A 226 -15.71 5.39 -0.43
CA CYS A 226 -17.08 5.70 -0.83
C CYS A 226 -18.12 5.31 0.23
N THR A 227 -17.74 5.21 1.51
CA THR A 227 -18.70 4.91 2.60
C THR A 227 -19.85 5.93 2.63
N ASP A 228 -19.56 7.19 2.32
CA ASP A 228 -20.56 8.17 1.88
C ASP A 228 -20.36 8.50 0.39
N PRO A 229 -21.18 7.95 -0.52
CA PRO A 229 -21.06 8.20 -1.95
C PRO A 229 -21.20 9.67 -2.36
N LYS A 230 -21.81 10.52 -1.52
CA LYS A 230 -21.94 11.97 -1.76
C LYS A 230 -20.68 12.74 -1.37
N ASN A 231 -19.88 12.17 -0.48
CA ASN A 231 -18.67 12.78 0.05
C ASN A 231 -17.51 11.76 0.01
N PRO A 232 -17.03 11.36 -1.18
CA PRO A 232 -15.92 10.43 -1.28
C PRO A 232 -14.64 11.06 -0.71
N THR A 233 -13.93 10.27 0.11
CA THR A 233 -12.74 10.69 0.84
C THR A 233 -11.56 9.75 0.61
N LEU A 234 -10.42 10.06 1.24
CA LEU A 234 -9.22 9.24 1.18
C LEU A 234 -9.47 7.86 1.81
N THR A 235 -8.78 6.83 1.31
CA THR A 235 -8.85 5.47 1.85
C THR A 235 -8.36 5.41 3.30
N SER A 236 -8.77 4.36 4.03
CA SER A 236 -8.29 4.11 5.38
C SER A 236 -6.77 3.98 5.47
N SER A 237 -6.10 3.41 4.46
CA SER A 237 -4.65 3.32 4.38
C SER A 237 -3.98 4.69 4.24
N ALA A 238 -4.53 5.57 3.40
CA ALA A 238 -4.06 6.95 3.27
C ALA A 238 -4.22 7.73 4.58
N LYS A 239 -5.38 7.60 5.24
CA LYS A 239 -5.68 8.21 6.53
C LYS A 239 -4.71 7.76 7.63
N LYS A 240 -4.47 6.44 7.71
CA LYS A 240 -3.51 5.85 8.66
C LYS A 240 -2.08 6.34 8.42
N LEU A 241 -1.64 6.44 7.16
CA LEU A 241 -0.31 6.98 6.85
C LEU A 241 -0.18 8.44 7.28
N SER A 242 -1.19 9.27 7.00
CA SER A 242 -1.19 10.67 7.44
C SER A 242 -1.09 10.76 8.97
N LYS A 243 -1.93 10.02 9.70
CA LYS A 243 -1.91 10.03 11.17
C LYS A 243 -0.54 9.60 11.70
N PHE A 244 0.04 8.54 11.13
CA PHE A 244 1.39 8.10 11.48
C PHE A 244 2.42 9.23 11.32
N LEU A 245 2.46 9.89 10.16
CA LEU A 245 3.45 10.93 9.87
C LEU A 245 3.31 12.14 10.81
N ASP A 246 2.07 12.52 11.15
CA ASP A 246 1.78 13.62 12.06
C ASP A 246 2.20 13.29 13.50
N GLU A 247 1.87 12.09 13.99
CA GLU A 247 2.22 11.64 15.36
C GLU A 247 3.72 11.40 15.54
N HIS A 248 4.41 11.01 14.47
CA HIS A 248 5.81 10.57 14.51
C HIS A 248 6.79 11.63 13.99
N VAL A 249 6.34 12.85 13.67
CA VAL A 249 7.18 13.95 13.16
C VAL A 249 8.38 14.25 14.06
N LYS A 250 8.28 13.99 15.37
CA LYS A 250 9.39 14.13 16.32
C LYS A 250 10.65 13.34 15.92
N TYR A 251 10.55 12.30 15.09
CA TYR A 251 11.70 11.57 14.56
C TYR A 251 12.42 12.31 13.42
N MET A 252 11.82 13.39 12.90
CA MET A 252 12.43 14.34 11.97
C MET A 252 13.17 15.44 12.76
N THR A 253 14.19 15.06 13.52
CA THR A 253 14.84 15.92 14.53
C THR A 253 15.85 16.95 13.96
N SER A 254 16.13 16.93 12.65
CA SER A 254 17.18 17.76 12.05
C SER A 254 16.76 18.40 10.72
N THR A 255 17.42 19.51 10.36
CA THR A 255 17.25 20.13 9.04
C THR A 255 17.63 19.17 7.91
N LEU A 256 18.65 18.33 8.12
CA LEU A 256 19.06 17.30 7.16
C LEU A 256 17.93 16.29 6.92
N SER A 257 17.27 15.80 7.99
CA SER A 257 16.13 14.90 7.83
C SER A 257 14.94 15.54 7.09
N ASN A 258 14.75 16.86 7.21
CA ASN A 258 13.73 17.58 6.43
C ASN A 258 14.10 17.61 4.95
N GLU A 259 15.37 17.87 4.63
CA GLU A 259 15.86 17.87 3.25
C GLU A 259 15.78 16.47 2.63
N ASP A 260 16.10 15.42 3.39
CA ASP A 260 15.93 14.03 2.97
C ASP A 260 14.47 13.71 2.69
N ALA A 261 13.52 14.09 3.56
CA ALA A 261 12.10 13.88 3.32
C ALA A 261 11.61 14.57 2.04
N GLN A 262 12.10 15.78 1.75
CA GLN A 262 11.81 16.48 0.50
C GLN A 262 12.39 15.73 -0.71
N ALA A 263 13.64 15.27 -0.62
CA ALA A 263 14.28 14.52 -1.70
C ALA A 263 13.54 13.20 -1.98
N LEU A 264 13.16 12.47 -0.93
CA LEU A 264 12.41 11.22 -1.00
C LEU A 264 11.04 11.44 -1.62
N PHE A 265 10.28 12.43 -1.14
CA PHE A 265 8.98 12.79 -1.72
C PHE A 265 9.10 13.07 -3.23
N ARG A 266 10.07 13.89 -3.63
CA ARG A 266 10.29 14.22 -5.04
C ARG A 266 10.68 13.01 -5.88
N ALA A 267 11.57 12.16 -5.37
CA ALA A 267 12.01 10.96 -6.06
C ALA A 267 10.85 9.96 -6.24
N THR A 268 10.09 9.71 -5.17
CA THR A 268 8.87 8.88 -5.21
C THR A 268 7.92 9.36 -6.31
N PHE A 269 7.57 10.65 -6.36
CA PHE A 269 6.59 11.12 -7.35
C PHE A 269 7.08 11.02 -8.79
N ARG A 270 8.38 11.18 -9.02
CA ARG A 270 8.95 10.94 -10.36
C ARG A 270 8.89 9.47 -10.75
N LEU A 271 9.12 8.56 -9.80
CA LEU A 271 9.03 7.13 -10.02
C LEU A 271 7.59 6.68 -10.24
N GLU A 272 6.63 7.21 -9.48
CA GLU A 272 5.19 7.01 -9.69
C GLU A 272 4.75 7.43 -11.11
N VAL A 273 5.11 8.66 -11.53
CA VAL A 273 4.84 9.15 -12.89
C VAL A 273 5.50 8.25 -13.93
N GLY A 274 6.76 7.87 -13.73
CA GLY A 274 7.48 6.96 -14.62
C GLY A 274 6.82 5.59 -14.72
N LEU A 275 6.32 5.04 -13.61
CA LEU A 275 5.65 3.75 -13.59
C LEU A 275 4.34 3.81 -14.37
N PHE A 276 3.51 4.84 -14.18
CA PHE A 276 2.31 5.07 -15.00
C PHE A 276 2.65 5.23 -16.48
N ASP A 277 3.65 6.05 -16.79
CA ASP A 277 4.06 6.31 -18.18
C ASP A 277 4.58 5.05 -18.87
N SER A 278 5.16 4.10 -18.11
CA SER A 278 5.62 2.82 -18.63
C SER A 278 4.50 1.96 -19.24
N GLY A 279 3.23 2.25 -18.94
CA GLY A 279 2.10 1.65 -19.64
C GLY A 279 2.10 1.94 -21.15
N PHE A 280 2.73 3.03 -21.59
CA PHE A 280 2.87 3.37 -23.01
C PHE A 280 4.12 2.76 -23.66
N ASP A 281 5.02 2.16 -22.89
CA ASP A 281 6.24 1.57 -23.42
C ASP A 281 5.97 0.30 -24.24
N LYS A 282 7.00 -0.11 -24.97
CA LYS A 282 7.03 -1.40 -25.66
C LYS A 282 7.29 -2.49 -24.63
N VAL A 283 6.47 -3.54 -24.71
CA VAL A 283 6.63 -4.74 -23.88
C VAL A 283 7.74 -5.60 -24.46
N THR A 284 8.74 -5.92 -23.65
CA THR A 284 9.81 -6.86 -24.00
C THR A 284 9.47 -8.24 -23.43
N PRO A 285 9.28 -9.29 -24.24
CA PRO A 285 9.06 -10.64 -23.73
C PRO A 285 10.29 -11.17 -22.99
N LYS A 286 10.11 -11.98 -21.95
CA LYS A 286 11.25 -12.67 -21.33
C LYS A 286 11.89 -13.63 -22.33
N PRO A 287 13.23 -13.75 -22.35
CA PRO A 287 13.88 -14.81 -23.09
C PRO A 287 13.38 -16.18 -22.57
N PRO A 288 13.27 -17.20 -23.45
CA PRO A 288 12.94 -18.54 -23.01
C PRO A 288 13.95 -19.02 -21.96
N PRO A 289 13.53 -19.84 -20.98
CA PRO A 289 14.46 -20.40 -20.01
C PRO A 289 15.59 -21.10 -20.76
N GLY A 290 16.83 -20.76 -20.39
CA GLY A 290 18.03 -21.36 -20.98
C GLY A 290 18.04 -22.89 -20.80
N PRO A 291 18.78 -23.61 -21.66
CA PRO A 291 18.92 -25.07 -21.56
C PRO A 291 19.54 -25.53 -20.24
#